data_AF-A0A3B8YS25-F1
#
_entry.id   AF-A0A3B8YS25-F1
#
_cell.length_a   1.000
_cell.length_b   1.000
_cell.length_c   1.000
_cell.angle_alpha   90.00
_cell.angle_beta   90.00
_cell.angle_gamma   90.00
#
_symmetry.space_group_name_H-M   'P 1'
#
loop_
_entity.id
_entity.type
_entity.pdbx_description
1 polymer ?
#
loop_
_entity_poly.entity_id
_entity_poly.type
_entity_poly.pdbx_seq_one_letter_code
_entity_poly.pdbx_strand_id
1 'polypeptide(L)'
;MKRYKPENKFSRYLRITTLGIAVLAGGSIPAEAASEYQPGAIYVGGEEVCLEGDLFTTKWWAGASDKPSDVDVVDQAWETPWQRLAVNSDVCNGDGSANQGPANEPVAEEGPAGGVDEVAGPEADPEDIIVPEDPTPALPVGGDEPTTDPSGCPSWNGDTVYLGGVTVSYAGENWEAQWWTRGDTPGTTGPWGVWRRSENPTESSCASEAGPMPVVNPVAEDLPEENSAPDLNSDPVVDSDPLVPASTTVALSELLETEVALTSGSLMAEVKFSIQTRDNDIVESVTPQDPGNPENVKRVESIVDASRWAYFFPRRAPEYTYTNFLRAIAKFPAFCGTYADGRDSDAICRKALATMFAHFTQETGGHTIAWPEAQWRQGLVYVRELGWSEDAPNGYGICDPASWQGDTWPCAVFPQGHPASDQYKSYFGRGAKQLSYNYNYGPFSEAMFGDVTVLLEQPNLVADTWLNLASAIFFYVYPQPPKPSMLHALDGTWVPNAHDLAGGLEPGFGVTTQIINGGVECGGPTEHGQSVNRIEYYRNFARELQVPLAASEVLGCANMQRFDTQGSGALAINWEQDWTSPNACQLVSYQTPFSAFLDGDYARCVESFFDVTILDDLD
;
A
#
# COMPACT_ATOMS: atom_id res chain seq x y z
N MET A 1 -7.63 -34.47 -56.84
CA MET A 1 -7.89 -33.36 -57.79
C MET A 1 -8.62 -32.24 -57.06
N LYS A 2 -8.09 -31.02 -57.20
CA LYS A 2 -8.73 -29.70 -57.07
C LYS A 2 -9.17 -29.16 -55.70
N ARG A 3 -8.32 -28.24 -55.21
CA ARG A 3 -8.63 -27.05 -54.40
C ARG A 3 -9.73 -26.20 -55.07
N TYR A 4 -10.50 -25.46 -54.27
CA TYR A 4 -11.13 -24.20 -54.70
C TYR A 4 -11.28 -23.21 -53.52
N LYS A 5 -10.75 -21.99 -53.72
CA LYS A 5 -10.92 -20.77 -52.90
C LYS A 5 -12.22 -20.06 -53.32
N PRO A 6 -12.72 -19.11 -52.50
CA PRO A 6 -13.10 -17.80 -53.04
C PRO A 6 -12.42 -16.67 -52.22
N GLU A 7 -11.56 -15.85 -52.82
CA GLU A 7 -11.86 -14.62 -53.59
C GLU A 7 -12.26 -13.42 -52.70
N ASN A 8 -11.24 -12.67 -52.26
CA ASN A 8 -11.35 -11.25 -51.91
C ASN A 8 -11.30 -10.41 -53.20
N LYS A 9 -12.23 -9.47 -53.33
CA LYS A 9 -12.21 -8.44 -54.36
C LYS A 9 -12.27 -7.04 -53.75
N PHE A 10 -11.43 -6.20 -54.35
CA PHE A 10 -11.40 -4.73 -54.39
C PHE A 10 -10.48 -3.95 -53.43
N SER A 11 -9.34 -3.62 -54.04
CA SER A 11 -8.32 -2.60 -53.78
C SER A 11 -8.86 -1.16 -53.90
N ARG A 12 -8.34 -0.20 -53.11
CA ARG A 12 -7.31 0.78 -53.56
C ARG A 12 -7.09 1.94 -52.56
N TYR A 13 -5.82 2.37 -52.51
CA TYR A 13 -5.22 3.61 -51.98
C TYR A 13 -4.66 3.60 -50.55
N LEU A 14 -3.35 3.32 -50.43
CA LEU A 14 -2.39 4.34 -49.99
C LEU A 14 -0.98 3.98 -50.49
N ARG A 15 -0.31 4.91 -51.17
CA ARG A 15 1.10 4.80 -51.55
C ARG A 15 1.94 5.26 -50.36
N ILE A 16 2.84 4.41 -49.87
CA ILE A 16 3.99 4.84 -49.07
C ILE A 16 5.24 4.30 -49.76
N THR A 17 6.17 5.21 -50.00
CA THR A 17 7.42 5.04 -50.73
C THR A 17 8.33 4.03 -50.02
N THR A 18 8.80 3.03 -50.76
CA THR A 18 9.78 2.04 -50.31
C THR A 18 11.18 2.65 -50.28
N LEU A 19 11.83 2.70 -49.12
CA LEU A 19 13.30 2.70 -49.05
C LEU A 19 13.75 1.27 -48.74
N GLY A 20 14.68 0.76 -49.55
CA GLY A 20 15.14 -0.62 -49.51
C GLY A 20 15.93 -0.97 -48.25
N ILE A 21 15.61 -2.13 -47.69
CA ILE A 21 16.43 -2.80 -46.67
C ILE A 21 17.61 -3.46 -47.38
N ALA A 22 18.82 -2.96 -47.09
CA ALA A 22 20.05 -3.70 -47.36
C ALA A 22 20.26 -4.70 -46.21
N VAL A 23 20.32 -5.98 -46.55
CA VAL A 23 20.76 -7.05 -45.66
C VAL A 23 22.28 -6.92 -45.51
N LEU A 24 22.75 -6.63 -44.30
CA LEU A 24 24.14 -6.81 -43.91
C LEU A 24 24.25 -7.82 -42.78
N ALA A 25 25.23 -8.70 -42.95
CA ALA A 25 25.51 -9.87 -42.15
C ALA A 25 25.95 -9.54 -40.73
N GLY A 26 25.87 -10.56 -39.86
CA GLY A 26 26.08 -10.49 -38.43
C GLY A 26 27.34 -9.75 -38.01
N GLY A 27 27.12 -8.76 -37.14
CA GLY A 27 28.06 -8.25 -36.16
C GLY A 27 27.34 -8.23 -34.82
N SER A 28 28.00 -8.69 -33.77
CA SER A 28 27.56 -8.52 -32.39
C SER A 28 27.35 -7.03 -32.12
N ILE A 29 26.13 -6.65 -31.73
CA ILE A 29 25.83 -5.30 -31.23
C ILE A 29 26.57 -5.19 -29.88
N PRO A 30 27.46 -4.20 -29.68
CA PRO A 30 28.02 -3.95 -28.35
C PRO A 30 26.87 -3.56 -27.40
N ALA A 31 26.93 -4.04 -26.15
CA ALA A 31 26.03 -3.58 -25.10
C ALA A 31 26.02 -2.04 -25.09
N GLU A 32 24.84 -1.43 -25.19
CA GLU A 32 24.73 0.02 -25.06
C GLU A 32 25.28 0.43 -23.70
N ALA A 33 26.24 1.35 -23.70
CA ALA A 33 26.78 1.90 -22.45
C ALA A 33 25.66 2.59 -21.68
N ALA A 34 25.59 2.38 -20.37
CA ALA A 34 24.65 3.06 -19.49
C ALA A 34 24.79 4.60 -19.66
N SER A 35 23.65 5.30 -19.69
CA SER A 35 23.63 6.75 -19.92
C SER A 35 23.96 7.53 -18.65
N GLU A 36 24.56 8.73 -18.76
CA GLU A 36 24.79 9.59 -17.59
C GLU A 36 23.46 10.04 -16.97
N TYR A 37 23.33 9.96 -15.64
CA TYR A 37 22.15 10.39 -14.90
C TYR A 37 21.82 11.87 -15.20
N GLN A 38 20.55 12.12 -15.45
CA GLN A 38 19.97 13.42 -15.78
C GLN A 38 19.09 13.85 -14.61
N PRO A 39 19.50 14.84 -13.80
CA PRO A 39 18.68 15.36 -12.72
C PRO A 39 17.31 15.82 -13.23
N GLY A 40 16.25 15.40 -12.55
CA GLY A 40 14.88 15.72 -12.95
C GLY A 40 14.28 14.82 -14.04
N ALA A 41 15.04 13.87 -14.59
CA ALA A 41 14.52 12.86 -15.49
C ALA A 41 13.80 11.75 -14.73
N ILE A 42 12.95 11.02 -15.45
CA ILE A 42 12.22 9.86 -14.94
C ILE A 42 12.88 8.62 -15.51
N TYR A 43 13.10 7.63 -14.64
CA TYR A 43 13.69 6.35 -15.00
C TYR A 43 12.75 5.21 -14.66
N VAL A 44 12.58 4.28 -15.59
CA VAL A 44 11.75 3.07 -15.37
C VAL A 44 12.61 1.93 -14.84
N GLY A 45 12.01 0.94 -14.18
CA GLY A 45 12.74 -0.15 -13.55
C GLY A 45 13.63 -0.92 -14.54
N GLY A 46 14.87 -1.18 -14.13
CA GLY A 46 15.90 -1.85 -14.91
C GLY A 46 16.78 -0.91 -15.74
N GLU A 47 16.51 0.40 -15.76
CA GLU A 47 17.37 1.36 -16.44
C GLU A 47 18.67 1.59 -15.67
N GLU A 48 19.78 1.51 -16.40
CA GLU A 48 21.12 1.72 -15.85
C GLU A 48 21.62 3.13 -16.16
N VAL A 49 22.13 3.81 -15.13
CA VAL A 49 22.72 5.14 -15.26
C VAL A 49 24.06 5.24 -14.57
N CYS A 50 24.90 6.12 -15.10
CA CYS A 50 26.16 6.51 -14.48
C CYS A 50 25.96 7.79 -13.65
N LEU A 51 26.48 7.80 -12.43
CA LEU A 51 26.59 9.00 -11.60
C LEU A 51 27.94 8.99 -10.89
N GLU A 52 28.77 10.00 -11.16
CA GLU A 52 30.10 10.17 -10.54
C GLU A 52 31.05 8.96 -10.74
N GLY A 53 30.90 8.23 -11.85
CA GLY A 53 31.71 7.04 -12.18
C GLY A 53 31.16 5.72 -11.62
N ASP A 54 30.12 5.76 -10.80
CA ASP A 54 29.42 4.57 -10.29
C ASP A 54 28.25 4.20 -11.20
N LEU A 55 27.99 2.89 -11.32
CA LEU A 55 26.87 2.35 -12.10
C LEU A 55 25.71 2.02 -11.15
N PHE A 56 24.54 2.54 -11.48
CA PHE A 56 23.30 2.29 -10.75
C PHE A 56 22.25 1.71 -11.67
N THR A 57 21.34 0.93 -11.10
CA THR A 57 20.10 0.52 -11.76
C THR A 57 18.91 0.98 -10.93
N THR A 58 17.83 1.29 -11.61
CA THR A 58 16.53 1.48 -10.98
C THR A 58 15.89 0.12 -10.67
N LYS A 59 15.59 -0.16 -9.40
CA LYS A 59 14.87 -1.39 -9.00
C LYS A 59 13.40 -1.37 -9.40
N TRP A 60 12.84 -0.17 -9.47
CA TRP A 60 11.50 0.17 -9.94
C TRP A 60 11.53 1.61 -10.47
N TRP A 61 10.39 2.25 -10.63
CA TRP A 61 10.32 3.63 -11.11
C TRP A 61 11.09 4.62 -10.20
N ALA A 62 12.03 5.38 -10.75
CA ALA A 62 12.71 6.49 -10.08
C ALA A 62 12.27 7.83 -10.66
N GLY A 63 11.74 8.69 -9.80
CA GLY A 63 11.23 10.00 -10.18
C GLY A 63 12.31 11.07 -10.29
N ALA A 64 11.88 12.23 -10.76
CA ALA A 64 12.72 13.43 -10.95
C ALA A 64 13.49 13.88 -9.68
N SER A 65 12.97 13.55 -8.50
CA SER A 65 13.57 13.86 -7.20
C SER A 65 14.46 12.75 -6.64
N ASP A 66 14.32 11.52 -7.14
CA ASP A 66 15.06 10.36 -6.65
C ASP A 66 16.45 10.34 -7.29
N LYS A 67 17.49 10.31 -6.47
CA LYS A 67 18.87 10.36 -6.93
C LYS A 67 19.53 9.01 -6.75
N PRO A 68 20.36 8.55 -7.70
CA PRO A 68 21.17 7.36 -7.50
C PRO A 68 22.01 7.40 -6.21
N SER A 69 22.46 8.59 -5.80
CA SER A 69 23.17 8.81 -4.53
C SER A 69 22.34 8.55 -3.28
N ASP A 70 21.01 8.45 -3.38
CA ASP A 70 20.15 8.24 -2.21
C ASP A 70 20.41 6.89 -1.54
N VAL A 71 21.04 5.94 -2.26
CA VAL A 71 21.50 4.66 -1.70
C VAL A 71 22.47 4.79 -0.52
N ASP A 72 23.09 5.97 -0.35
CA ASP A 72 24.08 6.21 0.72
C ASP A 72 23.48 6.89 1.95
N VAL A 73 22.25 7.42 1.86
CA VAL A 73 21.63 8.23 2.92
C VAL A 73 20.35 7.62 3.47
N VAL A 74 19.82 6.58 2.83
CA VAL A 74 18.71 5.79 3.36
C VAL A 74 19.21 4.77 4.37
N ASP A 75 18.43 4.56 5.43
CA ASP A 75 18.78 3.58 6.47
C ASP A 75 18.61 2.14 5.95
N GLN A 76 17.75 1.96 4.95
CA GLN A 76 17.45 0.65 4.38
C GLN A 76 17.36 0.70 2.85
N ALA A 77 17.89 -0.34 2.21
CA ALA A 77 18.04 -0.39 0.76
C ALA A 77 16.72 -0.22 -0.01
N TRP A 78 15.56 -0.52 0.56
CA TRP A 78 14.25 -0.40 -0.09
C TRP A 78 13.66 1.03 -0.10
N GLU A 79 14.25 1.97 0.62
CA GLU A 79 13.70 3.34 0.74
C GLU A 79 14.04 4.23 -0.46
N THR A 80 14.95 3.77 -1.31
CA THR A 80 15.34 4.41 -2.58
C THR A 80 14.97 3.51 -3.76
N PRO A 81 14.51 4.05 -4.90
CA PRO A 81 14.33 3.27 -6.12
C PRO A 81 15.65 2.82 -6.75
N TRP A 82 16.77 3.38 -6.31
CA TRP A 82 18.08 3.12 -6.89
C TRP A 82 18.80 1.95 -6.20
N GLN A 83 19.59 1.21 -6.96
CA GLN A 83 20.51 0.22 -6.46
C GLN A 83 21.87 0.47 -7.11
N ARG A 84 22.94 0.53 -6.30
CA ARG A 84 24.30 0.58 -6.85
C ARG A 84 24.68 -0.81 -7.34
N LEU A 85 25.04 -0.91 -8.62
CA LEU A 85 25.53 -2.14 -9.23
C LEU A 85 27.06 -2.25 -9.15
N ALA A 86 27.76 -1.13 -9.34
CA ALA A 86 29.22 -1.10 -9.26
C ALA A 86 29.75 0.28 -8.84
N VAL A 87 30.79 0.28 -8.00
CA VAL A 87 31.57 1.48 -7.67
C VAL A 87 32.69 1.63 -8.69
N ASN A 88 32.90 2.84 -9.22
CA ASN A 88 33.93 3.17 -10.20
C ASN A 88 33.92 2.22 -11.42
N SER A 89 32.75 2.09 -12.05
CA SER A 89 32.48 1.14 -13.13
C SER A 89 33.23 1.51 -14.41
N ASP A 90 33.89 0.54 -15.03
CA ASP A 90 34.56 0.70 -16.34
C ASP A 90 33.55 1.14 -17.44
N VAL A 91 32.28 0.74 -17.29
CA VAL A 91 31.16 1.14 -18.15
C VAL A 91 30.90 2.66 -18.08
N CYS A 92 31.08 3.25 -16.90
CA CYS A 92 30.85 4.68 -16.65
C CYS A 92 32.09 5.54 -16.86
N ASN A 93 33.28 4.94 -16.75
CA ASN A 93 34.56 5.66 -16.85
C ASN A 93 35.20 5.60 -18.25
N GLY A 94 34.59 4.86 -19.19
CA GLY A 94 34.97 4.86 -20.60
C GLY A 94 36.39 4.37 -20.87
N ASP A 95 36.84 3.30 -20.19
CA ASP A 95 38.20 2.76 -20.35
C ASP A 95 38.40 1.90 -21.62
N GLY A 96 37.89 2.38 -22.77
CA GLY A 96 38.28 1.81 -24.06
C GLY A 96 39.76 2.05 -24.34
N SER A 97 40.62 1.06 -24.08
CA SER A 97 41.97 1.04 -24.63
C SER A 97 41.91 1.26 -26.16
N ALA A 98 42.78 2.16 -26.67
CA ALA A 98 42.86 2.70 -28.03
C ALA A 98 41.83 3.82 -28.34
N ASN A 99 42.20 5.08 -28.57
CA ASN A 99 43.23 5.57 -29.48
C ASN A 99 43.50 7.08 -29.22
N GLN A 100 44.76 7.54 -29.27
CA GLN A 100 45.11 8.96 -29.13
C GLN A 100 44.82 9.76 -30.42
N GLY A 101 44.30 10.99 -30.27
CA GLY A 101 44.24 12.01 -31.34
C GLY A 101 43.74 13.35 -30.79
N PRO A 102 44.27 14.51 -31.24
CA PRO A 102 44.79 15.50 -30.29
C PRO A 102 43.83 16.64 -29.92
N ALA A 103 44.20 17.23 -28.78
CA ALA A 103 43.71 18.45 -28.13
C ALA A 103 43.29 19.60 -29.05
N ASN A 104 42.33 20.39 -28.56
CA ASN A 104 42.33 21.84 -28.73
C ASN A 104 41.75 22.56 -27.50
N GLU A 105 42.46 23.62 -27.13
CA GLU A 105 42.29 24.52 -25.98
C GLU A 105 41.06 25.46 -26.07
N PRO A 106 40.68 26.13 -24.96
CA PRO A 106 39.49 26.96 -24.86
C PRO A 106 39.74 28.40 -25.33
N VAL A 107 38.71 29.09 -25.80
CA VAL A 107 38.76 30.55 -26.05
C VAL A 107 37.55 31.26 -25.44
N ALA A 108 37.87 32.35 -24.75
CA ALA A 108 37.03 33.22 -23.96
C ALA A 108 36.19 34.23 -24.77
N GLU A 109 35.35 34.94 -24.01
CA GLU A 109 34.41 36.04 -24.31
C GLU A 109 34.79 37.06 -25.39
N GLU A 110 33.78 37.68 -26.01
CA GLU A 110 33.47 39.13 -25.92
C GLU A 110 32.05 39.43 -26.44
N GLY A 111 31.34 40.40 -25.82
CA GLY A 111 30.09 41.00 -26.31
C GLY A 111 30.31 41.98 -27.50
N PRO A 112 29.38 42.91 -27.87
CA PRO A 112 28.38 43.57 -27.00
C PRO A 112 26.98 43.87 -27.60
N ALA A 113 26.09 44.23 -26.67
CA ALA A 113 24.94 45.15 -26.65
C ALA A 113 24.20 45.61 -27.94
N GLY A 114 22.86 45.50 -27.87
CA GLY A 114 21.88 46.35 -28.56
C GLY A 114 20.46 46.04 -28.05
N GLY A 115 19.86 46.95 -27.28
CA GLY A 115 18.47 46.81 -26.78
C GLY A 115 17.43 47.42 -27.72
N VAL A 116 16.15 47.11 -27.49
CA VAL A 116 15.00 48.04 -27.42
C VAL A 116 13.70 47.32 -27.00
N ASP A 117 12.99 48.03 -26.12
CA ASP A 117 11.53 48.22 -25.96
C ASP A 117 10.60 47.18 -25.30
N GLU A 118 10.11 47.64 -24.13
CA GLU A 118 8.90 47.28 -23.39
C GLU A 118 7.63 47.38 -24.24
N VAL A 119 6.67 46.45 -23.99
CA VAL A 119 5.25 46.79 -23.99
C VAL A 119 4.57 46.04 -22.83
N ALA A 120 4.00 46.82 -21.90
CA ALA A 120 3.27 46.36 -20.73
C ALA A 120 1.74 46.36 -20.95
N GLY A 121 1.05 45.53 -20.18
CA GLY A 121 -0.36 45.72 -19.80
C GLY A 121 -1.15 44.41 -19.60
N PRO A 122 -2.17 44.36 -18.72
CA PRO A 122 -2.30 45.06 -17.44
C PRO A 122 -2.64 44.12 -16.26
N GLU A 123 -2.22 44.51 -15.06
CA GLU A 123 -2.70 44.00 -13.79
C GLU A 123 -4.07 44.62 -13.45
N ALA A 124 -4.93 43.85 -12.77
CA ALA A 124 -6.19 44.31 -12.21
C ALA A 124 -6.15 44.19 -10.67
N ASP A 125 -6.44 45.31 -10.02
CA ASP A 125 -6.46 45.58 -8.58
C ASP A 125 -7.77 45.04 -7.93
N PRO A 126 -7.78 44.55 -6.67
CA PRO A 126 -8.98 44.02 -6.03
C PRO A 126 -9.48 44.95 -4.89
N GLU A 127 -10.63 45.60 -5.05
CA GLU A 127 -11.37 46.17 -3.89
C GLU A 127 -12.90 46.06 -4.03
N ASP A 128 -13.51 45.86 -2.86
CA ASP A 128 -14.92 46.04 -2.46
C ASP A 128 -15.98 44.98 -2.78
N ILE A 129 -16.12 43.99 -1.87
CA ILE A 129 -17.43 43.44 -1.50
C ILE A 129 -17.62 43.48 0.03
N ILE A 130 -18.62 44.26 0.43
CA ILE A 130 -19.12 44.47 1.79
C ILE A 130 -19.80 43.19 2.30
N VAL A 131 -19.37 42.70 3.46
CA VAL A 131 -20.05 41.63 4.23
C VAL A 131 -20.89 42.29 5.32
N PRO A 132 -22.21 42.01 5.44
CA PRO A 132 -22.99 42.37 6.63
C PRO A 132 -22.87 41.28 7.71
N GLU A 133 -22.62 41.71 8.95
CA GLU A 133 -22.58 40.87 10.15
C GLU A 133 -23.97 40.49 10.70
N ASP A 134 -24.02 39.27 11.28
CA ASP A 134 -24.87 38.72 12.35
C ASP A 134 -26.38 38.41 12.09
N PRO A 135 -27.05 37.49 12.85
CA PRO A 135 -26.65 36.89 14.13
C PRO A 135 -26.77 35.36 14.29
N THR A 136 -26.04 34.87 15.30
CA THR A 136 -26.10 33.53 15.89
C THR A 136 -27.47 33.21 16.53
N PRO A 137 -28.03 32.00 16.30
CA PRO A 137 -29.06 31.43 17.15
C PRO A 137 -28.50 30.34 18.07
N ALA A 138 -28.76 30.49 19.37
CA ALA A 138 -28.48 29.51 20.42
C ALA A 138 -29.26 28.20 20.23
N LEU A 139 -28.62 27.07 20.53
CA LEU A 139 -29.26 25.75 20.60
C LEU A 139 -29.81 25.48 22.03
N PRO A 140 -30.94 24.76 22.17
CA PRO A 140 -31.51 24.41 23.46
C PRO A 140 -30.87 23.14 24.06
N VAL A 141 -30.80 23.12 25.39
CA VAL A 141 -30.37 22.02 26.26
C VAL A 141 -31.56 21.11 26.59
N GLY A 142 -31.36 19.78 26.67
CA GLY A 142 -32.30 18.87 27.35
C GLY A 142 -32.00 17.37 27.29
N GLY A 143 -31.65 16.80 28.46
CA GLY A 143 -31.79 15.39 28.90
C GLY A 143 -30.50 14.55 28.90
N ASP A 144 -29.98 13.93 29.97
CA ASP A 144 -30.34 13.77 31.39
C ASP A 144 -29.03 13.64 32.20
N GLU A 145 -28.95 14.17 33.42
CA GLU A 145 -27.78 14.04 34.33
C GLU A 145 -27.77 12.70 35.10
N PRO A 146 -26.60 12.05 35.30
CA PRO A 146 -26.46 10.99 36.27
C PRO A 146 -26.11 11.54 37.66
N THR A 147 -26.83 11.04 38.67
CA THR A 147 -26.76 11.41 40.08
C THR A 147 -25.42 11.05 40.74
N THR A 148 -24.87 11.98 41.53
CA THR A 148 -23.64 11.84 42.32
C THR A 148 -23.83 11.03 43.61
N ASP A 149 -23.05 9.97 43.82
CA ASP A 149 -22.82 9.26 45.09
C ASP A 149 -21.48 9.76 45.75
N PRO A 150 -21.16 9.50 47.03
CA PRO A 150 -20.65 10.49 47.99
C PRO A 150 -19.11 10.67 47.94
N SER A 151 -18.45 10.26 46.84
CA SER A 151 -16.98 10.25 46.71
C SER A 151 -16.41 11.37 45.84
N GLY A 152 -17.25 12.29 45.35
CA GLY A 152 -16.83 13.53 44.70
C GLY A 152 -16.33 13.44 43.25
N CYS A 153 -16.29 12.25 42.64
CA CYS A 153 -15.93 12.06 41.22
C CYS A 153 -17.14 11.56 40.40
N PRO A 154 -17.26 11.91 39.09
CA PRO A 154 -18.36 11.47 38.24
C PRO A 154 -18.50 9.94 38.20
N SER A 155 -19.73 9.42 38.23
CA SER A 155 -19.98 7.98 38.10
C SER A 155 -19.43 7.47 36.76
N TRP A 156 -18.72 6.35 36.79
CA TRP A 156 -18.29 5.66 35.59
C TRP A 156 -19.51 5.26 34.74
N ASN A 157 -19.37 5.41 33.43
CA ASN A 157 -20.34 5.05 32.41
C ASN A 157 -19.62 4.31 31.28
N GLY A 158 -20.03 3.07 30.99
CA GLY A 158 -19.41 2.23 29.97
C GLY A 158 -19.45 2.79 28.55
N ASP A 159 -20.37 3.71 28.25
CA ASP A 159 -20.47 4.33 26.93
C ASP A 159 -19.58 5.57 26.78
N THR A 160 -18.98 6.05 27.88
CA THR A 160 -18.14 7.25 27.90
C THR A 160 -16.67 6.89 27.69
N VAL A 161 -15.97 7.71 26.90
CA VAL A 161 -14.52 7.60 26.70
C VAL A 161 -13.80 8.32 27.83
N TYR A 162 -12.82 7.64 28.44
CA TYR A 162 -11.96 8.19 29.47
C TYR A 162 -10.50 8.18 28.98
N LEU A 163 -9.83 9.32 29.06
CA LEU A 163 -8.40 9.44 28.75
C LEU A 163 -7.54 9.15 29.99
N GLY A 164 -6.26 8.85 29.78
CA GLY A 164 -5.32 8.64 30.89
C GLY A 164 -5.31 9.83 31.86
N GLY A 165 -5.34 9.54 33.16
CA GLY A 165 -5.45 10.51 34.26
C GLY A 165 -6.87 10.87 34.68
N VAL A 166 -7.90 10.49 33.90
CA VAL A 166 -9.30 10.79 34.26
C VAL A 166 -9.75 9.88 35.41
N THR A 167 -10.34 10.48 36.46
CA THR A 167 -10.83 9.75 37.63
C THR A 167 -12.36 9.70 37.67
N VAL A 168 -12.91 8.52 37.93
CA VAL A 168 -14.36 8.23 38.02
C VAL A 168 -14.69 7.46 39.30
N SER A 169 -15.95 7.48 39.72
CA SER A 169 -16.45 6.63 40.81
C SER A 169 -17.15 5.38 40.26
N TYR A 170 -16.83 4.21 40.80
CA TYR A 170 -17.50 2.95 40.46
C TYR A 170 -17.47 1.99 41.66
N ALA A 171 -18.63 1.41 41.98
CA ALA A 171 -18.81 0.49 43.11
C ALA A 171 -18.34 1.04 44.49
N GLY A 172 -18.47 2.35 44.71
CA GLY A 172 -18.10 3.01 45.97
C GLY A 172 -16.61 3.38 46.10
N GLU A 173 -15.83 3.20 45.04
CA GLU A 173 -14.39 3.47 44.99
C GLU A 173 -14.06 4.44 43.84
N ASN A 174 -12.96 5.18 43.96
CA ASN A 174 -12.47 6.05 42.89
C ASN A 174 -11.38 5.34 42.08
N TRP A 175 -11.47 5.48 40.77
CA TRP A 175 -10.62 4.80 39.80
C TRP A 175 -10.06 5.79 38.78
N GLU A 176 -8.76 5.73 38.55
CA GLU A 176 -8.05 6.57 37.59
C GLU A 176 -7.71 5.74 36.35
N ALA A 177 -8.15 6.21 35.18
CA ALA A 177 -7.79 5.61 33.90
C ALA A 177 -6.29 5.78 33.69
N GLN A 178 -5.57 4.70 33.42
CA GLN A 178 -4.13 4.75 33.15
C GLN A 178 -3.82 5.17 31.71
N TRP A 179 -4.76 4.94 30.79
CA TRP A 179 -4.72 5.30 29.38
C TRP A 179 -6.16 5.36 28.82
N TRP A 180 -6.30 5.58 27.51
CA TRP A 180 -7.59 5.64 26.84
C TRP A 180 -8.44 4.38 27.10
N THR A 181 -9.72 4.54 27.41
CA THR A 181 -10.66 3.43 27.58
C THR A 181 -12.11 3.81 27.33
N ARG A 182 -12.90 2.83 26.88
CA ARG A 182 -14.36 2.88 26.78
C ARG A 182 -14.90 1.46 26.99
N GLY A 183 -15.91 1.31 27.83
CA GLY A 183 -16.54 0.01 28.10
C GLY A 183 -15.84 -0.86 29.15
N ASP A 184 -14.55 -0.65 29.43
CA ASP A 184 -13.85 -1.40 30.48
C ASP A 184 -14.35 -0.99 31.86
N THR A 185 -14.89 -1.94 32.61
CA THR A 185 -15.48 -1.70 33.94
C THR A 185 -14.38 -1.58 35.01
N PRO A 186 -14.34 -0.53 35.85
CA PRO A 186 -13.32 -0.42 36.89
C PRO A 186 -13.32 -1.59 37.87
N GLY A 187 -12.12 -2.12 38.15
CA GLY A 187 -11.90 -3.24 39.07
C GLY A 187 -11.98 -4.66 38.48
N THR A 188 -12.22 -4.82 37.18
CA THR A 188 -12.31 -6.16 36.53
C THR A 188 -11.01 -6.60 35.85
N THR A 189 -10.05 -5.70 35.63
CA THR A 189 -8.86 -5.92 34.78
C THR A 189 -7.56 -6.21 35.55
N GLY A 190 -7.63 -6.45 36.86
CA GLY A 190 -6.45 -6.72 37.70
C GLY A 190 -5.53 -5.49 37.93
N PRO A 191 -4.41 -5.66 38.67
CA PRO A 191 -3.55 -4.55 39.09
C PRO A 191 -2.76 -3.85 37.96
N TRP A 192 -2.67 -4.48 36.78
CA TRP A 192 -2.08 -3.93 35.56
C TRP A 192 -3.13 -3.46 34.54
N GLY A 193 -4.40 -3.46 34.96
CA GLY A 193 -5.51 -3.12 34.11
C GLY A 193 -5.69 -1.62 33.93
N VAL A 194 -6.59 -1.30 33.00
CA VAL A 194 -6.92 0.06 32.56
C VAL A 194 -7.26 1.02 33.71
N TRP A 195 -7.94 0.52 34.74
CA TRP A 195 -8.38 1.29 35.90
C TRP A 195 -7.51 1.01 37.11
N ARG A 196 -6.81 2.04 37.59
CA ARG A 196 -6.06 1.97 38.85
C ARG A 196 -6.91 2.51 39.99
N ARG A 197 -7.04 1.75 41.07
CA ARG A 197 -7.75 2.20 42.28
C ARG A 197 -6.96 3.33 42.95
N SER A 198 -7.64 4.43 43.30
CA SER A 198 -7.01 5.51 44.06
C SER A 198 -6.84 5.10 45.53
N GLU A 199 -5.64 5.21 46.08
CA GLU A 199 -5.34 4.77 47.46
C GLU A 199 -5.81 5.75 48.56
N ASN A 200 -6.34 6.94 48.20
CA ASN A 200 -6.85 7.93 49.16
C ASN A 200 -8.18 8.57 48.68
N PRO A 201 -9.34 8.15 49.21
CA PRO A 201 -10.66 8.57 48.71
C PRO A 201 -11.13 9.96 49.21
N THR A 202 -10.24 10.83 49.71
CA THR A 202 -10.65 12.16 50.19
C THR A 202 -10.76 13.17 49.04
N GLU A 203 -11.85 13.96 49.05
CA GLU A 203 -12.42 14.93 48.09
C GLU A 203 -11.51 15.77 47.15
N SER A 204 -10.18 15.70 47.23
CA SER A 204 -9.27 16.64 46.57
C SER A 204 -8.68 16.21 45.21
N SER A 205 -9.00 15.03 44.66
CA SER A 205 -8.30 14.53 43.45
C SER A 205 -9.00 14.78 42.11
N CYS A 206 -10.23 15.32 42.09
CA CYS A 206 -11.02 15.41 40.85
C CYS A 206 -10.85 16.74 40.07
N ALA A 207 -9.74 17.49 40.25
CA ALA A 207 -9.53 18.76 39.52
C ALA A 207 -8.08 18.98 39.05
N SER A 208 -7.86 18.98 37.74
CA SER A 208 -7.13 20.07 37.04
C SER A 208 -7.20 19.93 35.52
N GLU A 209 -7.55 21.05 34.89
CA GLU A 209 -7.42 21.33 33.46
C GLU A 209 -5.96 21.25 32.98
N ALA A 210 -5.76 20.85 31.73
CA ALA A 210 -4.46 20.70 31.09
C ALA A 210 -3.82 22.05 30.74
N GLY A 211 -2.64 22.32 31.29
CA GLY A 211 -1.68 23.33 30.84
C GLY A 211 -0.33 22.68 30.47
N PRO A 212 0.53 23.32 29.65
CA PRO A 212 1.63 22.64 28.95
C PRO A 212 2.98 22.62 29.71
N MET A 213 3.88 21.75 29.20
CA MET A 213 5.37 21.64 29.38
C MET A 213 5.86 20.69 30.51
N PRO A 214 7.13 20.17 30.54
CA PRO A 214 8.28 20.26 29.62
C PRO A 214 9.01 18.91 29.30
N VAL A 215 10.02 18.97 28.40
CA VAL A 215 10.99 17.91 28.08
C VAL A 215 12.01 17.68 29.21
N VAL A 216 12.31 16.42 29.57
CA VAL A 216 13.50 16.06 30.37
C VAL A 216 14.09 14.71 29.92
N ASN A 217 15.39 14.70 29.59
CA ASN A 217 16.23 13.50 29.38
C ASN A 217 16.55 12.80 30.71
N PRO A 218 16.71 11.46 30.77
CA PRO A 218 17.35 10.81 31.90
C PRO A 218 18.87 10.65 31.70
N VAL A 219 19.60 10.97 32.78
CA VAL A 219 21.03 10.74 32.99
C VAL A 219 21.24 9.39 33.69
N ALA A 220 22.38 8.76 33.39
CA ALA A 220 22.86 7.48 33.89
C ALA A 220 23.15 7.45 35.40
N GLU A 221 23.00 6.28 36.03
CA GLU A 221 23.69 5.93 37.28
C GLU A 221 24.24 4.49 37.29
N ASP A 222 25.44 4.40 37.86
CA ASP A 222 26.43 3.34 38.08
C ASP A 222 25.98 1.93 38.52
N LEU A 223 26.78 0.93 38.09
CA LEU A 223 26.92 -0.38 38.74
C LEU A 223 28.39 -0.60 39.17
N PRO A 224 28.68 -1.15 40.37
CA PRO A 224 30.05 -1.38 40.82
C PRO A 224 30.61 -2.76 40.42
N GLU A 225 31.91 -2.79 40.13
CA GLU A 225 32.75 -3.98 39.97
C GLU A 225 33.10 -4.65 41.31
N GLU A 226 33.27 -5.99 41.31
CA GLU A 226 34.44 -6.58 41.95
C GLU A 226 34.81 -7.97 41.38
N ASN A 227 36.11 -8.12 41.10
CA ASN A 227 36.82 -9.29 40.62
C ASN A 227 37.13 -10.28 41.76
N SER A 228 37.17 -11.60 41.47
CA SER A 228 38.10 -12.56 42.11
C SER A 228 38.08 -13.92 41.39
N ALA A 229 39.21 -14.29 40.76
CA ALA A 229 39.55 -15.65 40.33
C ALA A 229 40.33 -16.40 41.43
N PRO A 230 40.30 -17.76 41.47
CA PRO A 230 41.49 -18.55 41.07
C PRO A 230 41.11 -19.88 40.36
N ASP A 231 41.76 -20.33 39.29
CA ASP A 231 43.05 -21.04 39.10
C ASP A 231 42.83 -22.48 38.61
N LEU A 232 43.78 -22.95 37.80
CA LEU A 232 43.76 -23.97 36.77
C LEU A 232 43.98 -25.42 37.25
N ASN A 233 43.63 -26.33 36.34
CA ASN A 233 44.07 -27.72 36.16
C ASN A 233 43.31 -28.85 36.87
N SER A 234 42.44 -29.52 36.10
CA SER A 234 42.69 -30.91 35.68
C SER A 234 41.71 -31.35 34.58
N ASP A 235 42.24 -31.58 33.38
CA ASP A 235 41.66 -32.45 32.33
C ASP A 235 42.54 -33.71 32.22
N PRO A 236 42.11 -34.83 31.57
CA PRO A 236 40.91 -35.01 30.75
C PRO A 236 40.15 -36.34 30.98
N VAL A 237 38.89 -36.42 30.53
CA VAL A 237 38.40 -37.63 29.84
C VAL A 237 37.57 -37.17 28.64
N VAL A 238 38.08 -37.46 27.46
CA VAL A 238 37.42 -37.32 26.16
C VAL A 238 36.35 -38.41 26.05
N ASP A 239 35.10 -38.02 25.92
CA ASP A 239 34.12 -38.81 25.18
C ASP A 239 33.49 -37.89 24.14
N SER A 240 33.89 -38.10 22.89
CA SER A 240 33.42 -37.35 21.72
C SER A 240 32.18 -38.05 21.19
N ASP A 241 31.01 -37.59 21.61
CA ASP A 241 29.79 -37.71 20.82
C ASP A 241 29.32 -36.28 20.53
N PRO A 242 29.31 -35.81 19.27
CA PRO A 242 28.69 -34.53 18.96
C PRO A 242 27.19 -34.70 19.20
N LEU A 243 26.72 -34.25 20.36
CA LEU A 243 25.31 -34.03 20.62
C LEU A 243 24.76 -33.16 19.50
N VAL A 244 24.09 -33.79 18.54
CA VAL A 244 23.07 -33.12 17.74
C VAL A 244 22.11 -32.52 18.78
N PRO A 245 21.86 -31.19 18.78
CA PRO A 245 20.86 -30.62 19.67
C PRO A 245 19.57 -31.43 19.48
N ALA A 246 19.00 -31.94 20.57
CA ALA A 246 17.71 -32.61 20.47
C ALA A 246 16.71 -31.58 19.94
N SER A 247 16.17 -31.82 18.74
CA SER A 247 15.08 -31.01 18.19
C SER A 247 14.01 -30.82 19.27
N THR A 248 13.68 -29.58 19.58
CA THR A 248 12.70 -29.29 20.63
C THR A 248 11.32 -29.64 20.08
N THR A 249 10.62 -30.56 20.73
CA THR A 249 9.24 -30.89 20.32
C THR A 249 8.28 -29.83 20.86
N VAL A 250 7.45 -29.24 19.98
CA VAL A 250 6.43 -28.25 20.33
C VAL A 250 5.06 -28.77 19.87
N ALA A 251 4.02 -28.60 20.68
CA ALA A 251 2.66 -29.03 20.33
C ALA A 251 2.03 -28.08 19.31
N LEU A 252 1.33 -28.64 18.30
CA LEU A 252 0.61 -27.83 17.32
C LEU A 252 -0.50 -27.01 17.98
N SER A 253 -1.21 -27.59 18.96
CA SER A 253 -2.24 -26.88 19.73
C SER A 253 -1.72 -25.58 20.39
N GLU A 254 -0.53 -25.62 20.98
CA GLU A 254 0.11 -24.45 21.63
C GLU A 254 0.46 -23.34 20.63
N LEU A 255 0.97 -23.72 19.45
CA LEU A 255 1.29 -22.76 18.38
C LEU A 255 0.03 -22.09 17.84
N LEU A 256 -1.05 -22.85 17.64
CA LEU A 256 -2.33 -22.32 17.17
C LEU A 256 -3.02 -21.44 18.22
N GLU A 257 -2.96 -21.81 19.52
CA GLU A 257 -3.45 -20.95 20.60
C GLU A 257 -2.68 -19.62 20.67
N THR A 258 -1.36 -19.66 20.45
CA THR A 258 -0.51 -18.47 20.41
C THR A 258 -0.86 -17.57 19.22
N GLU A 259 -1.05 -18.15 18.03
CA GLU A 259 -1.47 -17.43 16.83
C GLU A 259 -2.80 -16.69 17.03
N VAL A 260 -3.79 -17.37 17.63
CA VAL A 260 -5.08 -16.77 17.98
C VAL A 260 -4.89 -15.63 18.98
N ALA A 261 -4.07 -15.84 20.03
CA ALA A 261 -3.83 -14.81 21.04
C ALA A 261 -3.20 -13.54 20.43
N LEU A 262 -2.16 -13.70 19.60
CA LEU A 262 -1.45 -12.59 18.96
C LEU A 262 -2.28 -11.87 17.89
N THR A 263 -3.29 -12.53 17.30
CA THR A 263 -4.17 -11.94 16.28
C THR A 263 -5.56 -11.55 16.79
N SER A 264 -5.78 -11.56 18.10
CA SER A 264 -7.10 -11.30 18.74
C SER A 264 -7.49 -9.81 18.85
N GLY A 265 -6.62 -8.88 18.45
CA GLY A 265 -6.87 -7.45 18.54
C GLY A 265 -8.01 -6.96 17.65
N SER A 266 -8.72 -5.90 18.06
CA SER A 266 -9.89 -5.37 17.33
C SER A 266 -9.56 -4.94 15.89
N LEU A 267 -8.46 -4.22 15.68
CA LEU A 267 -8.03 -3.80 14.34
C LEU A 267 -7.71 -5.00 13.44
N MET A 268 -7.10 -6.05 13.99
CA MET A 268 -6.84 -7.30 13.24
C MET A 268 -8.16 -7.98 12.86
N ALA A 269 -9.15 -8.02 13.77
CA ALA A 269 -10.46 -8.58 13.47
C ALA A 269 -11.21 -7.80 12.38
N GLU A 270 -11.18 -6.47 12.43
CA GLU A 270 -11.76 -5.59 11.41
C GLU A 270 -11.11 -5.80 10.03
N VAL A 271 -9.78 -5.88 9.99
CA VAL A 271 -9.04 -6.15 8.75
C VAL A 271 -9.31 -7.55 8.22
N LYS A 272 -9.26 -8.58 9.08
CA LYS A 272 -9.59 -9.97 8.67
C LYS A 272 -11.01 -10.04 8.11
N PHE A 273 -11.95 -9.27 8.66
CA PHE A 273 -13.31 -9.14 8.12
C PHE A 273 -13.33 -8.44 6.76
N SER A 274 -12.58 -7.34 6.58
CA SER A 274 -12.60 -6.57 5.34
C SER A 274 -11.98 -7.29 4.14
N ILE A 275 -11.00 -8.16 4.38
CA ILE A 275 -10.27 -8.90 3.33
C ILE A 275 -10.91 -10.24 2.96
N GLN A 276 -11.98 -10.66 3.64
CA GLN A 276 -12.66 -11.92 3.33
C GLN A 276 -13.04 -11.98 1.85
N THR A 277 -12.95 -13.18 1.28
CA THR A 277 -13.36 -13.40 -0.10
C THR A 277 -14.48 -14.43 -0.21
N ARG A 278 -15.31 -14.30 -1.26
CA ARG A 278 -16.31 -15.32 -1.61
C ARG A 278 -15.71 -16.41 -2.48
N ASP A 279 -16.33 -17.58 -2.45
CA ASP A 279 -16.04 -18.69 -3.35
C ASP A 279 -16.16 -18.29 -4.82
N ASN A 280 -15.23 -18.78 -5.64
CA ASN A 280 -15.17 -18.43 -7.06
C ASN A 280 -16.40 -18.94 -7.83
N ASP A 281 -17.05 -20.04 -7.42
CA ASP A 281 -18.28 -20.52 -8.03
C ASP A 281 -19.44 -19.50 -7.88
N ILE A 282 -19.53 -18.85 -6.71
CA ILE A 282 -20.50 -17.78 -6.48
C ILE A 282 -20.15 -16.58 -7.38
N VAL A 283 -18.88 -16.20 -7.41
CA VAL A 283 -18.39 -15.09 -8.23
C VAL A 283 -18.69 -15.31 -9.71
N GLU A 284 -18.34 -16.46 -10.27
CA GLU A 284 -18.56 -16.78 -11.68
C GLU A 284 -20.05 -16.86 -12.05
N SER A 285 -20.93 -17.19 -11.09
CA SER A 285 -22.37 -17.19 -11.31
C SER A 285 -22.99 -15.80 -11.45
N VAL A 286 -22.30 -14.74 -11.02
CA VAL A 286 -22.83 -13.37 -11.05
C VAL A 286 -23.05 -12.91 -12.50
N THR A 287 -24.28 -12.48 -12.77
CA THR A 287 -24.68 -11.83 -14.02
C THR A 287 -25.50 -10.57 -13.73
N PRO A 288 -25.49 -9.56 -14.64
CA PRO A 288 -26.25 -8.33 -14.42
C PRO A 288 -27.75 -8.59 -14.18
N GLN A 289 -28.27 -7.95 -13.14
CA GLN A 289 -29.66 -7.95 -12.69
C GLN A 289 -30.19 -9.31 -12.22
N ASP A 290 -29.31 -10.26 -11.93
CA ASP A 290 -29.72 -11.54 -11.36
C ASP A 290 -30.24 -11.33 -9.92
N PRO A 291 -31.48 -11.72 -9.60
CA PRO A 291 -32.02 -11.61 -8.25
C PRO A 291 -31.27 -12.49 -7.22
N GLY A 292 -30.48 -13.46 -7.66
CA GLY A 292 -29.58 -14.29 -6.85
C GLY A 292 -28.25 -13.63 -6.51
N ASN A 293 -27.92 -12.47 -7.09
CA ASN A 293 -26.66 -11.79 -6.82
C ASN A 293 -26.45 -11.50 -5.32
N PRO A 294 -25.19 -11.52 -4.84
CA PRO A 294 -24.85 -11.09 -3.48
C PRO A 294 -25.33 -9.65 -3.18
N GLU A 295 -25.55 -9.34 -1.90
CA GLU A 295 -26.12 -8.05 -1.50
C GLU A 295 -25.27 -6.85 -1.93
N ASN A 296 -23.94 -6.91 -1.74
CA ASN A 296 -23.05 -5.83 -2.17
C ASN A 296 -23.04 -5.64 -3.70
N VAL A 297 -23.24 -6.71 -4.47
CA VAL A 297 -23.43 -6.63 -5.92
C VAL A 297 -24.74 -5.91 -6.24
N LYS A 298 -25.86 -6.33 -5.63
CA LYS A 298 -27.17 -5.67 -5.81
C LYS A 298 -27.14 -4.18 -5.46
N ARG A 299 -26.41 -3.82 -4.40
CA ARG A 299 -26.17 -2.42 -4.02
C ARG A 299 -25.40 -1.67 -5.09
N VAL A 300 -24.34 -2.25 -5.64
CA VAL A 300 -23.60 -1.62 -6.75
C VAL A 300 -24.50 -1.47 -7.98
N GLU A 301 -25.31 -2.47 -8.32
CA GLU A 301 -26.22 -2.40 -9.46
C GLU A 301 -27.29 -1.31 -9.33
N SER A 302 -27.74 -1.00 -8.11
CA SER A 302 -28.69 0.09 -7.87
C SER A 302 -28.06 1.48 -8.02
N ILE A 303 -26.74 1.59 -7.90
CA ILE A 303 -25.98 2.85 -7.98
C ILE A 303 -25.38 3.04 -9.38
N VAL A 304 -24.79 1.99 -9.96
CA VAL A 304 -24.09 1.98 -11.25
C VAL A 304 -24.59 0.80 -12.07
N ASP A 305 -25.64 1.01 -12.85
CA ASP A 305 -26.08 0.03 -13.84
C ASP A 305 -25.13 -0.05 -15.06
N ALA A 306 -25.40 -0.97 -15.98
CA ALA A 306 -24.61 -1.14 -17.20
C ALA A 306 -24.55 0.13 -18.08
N SER A 307 -25.58 0.97 -18.05
CA SER A 307 -25.63 2.22 -18.81
C SER A 307 -24.73 3.28 -18.19
N ARG A 308 -24.72 3.41 -16.86
CA ARG A 308 -23.81 4.25 -16.09
C ARG A 308 -22.37 3.78 -16.23
N TRP A 309 -22.12 2.47 -16.20
CA TRP A 309 -20.79 1.92 -16.47
C TRP A 309 -20.27 2.32 -17.86
N ALA A 310 -21.09 2.16 -18.90
CA ALA A 310 -20.74 2.57 -20.26
C ALA A 310 -20.56 4.10 -20.38
N TYR A 311 -21.33 4.87 -19.62
CA TYR A 311 -21.17 6.32 -19.53
C TYR A 311 -19.86 6.69 -18.84
N PHE A 312 -19.51 6.10 -17.70
CA PHE A 312 -18.26 6.43 -16.99
C PHE A 312 -17.01 6.01 -17.75
N PHE A 313 -17.06 4.87 -18.43
CA PHE A 313 -15.89 4.29 -19.10
C PHE A 313 -16.18 3.97 -20.59
N PRO A 314 -16.42 4.98 -21.43
CA PRO A 314 -16.78 4.83 -22.84
C PRO A 314 -15.62 4.32 -23.71
N ARG A 315 -14.38 4.51 -23.26
CA ARG A 315 -13.15 4.15 -23.99
C ARG A 315 -12.42 2.93 -23.41
N ARG A 316 -13.00 2.30 -22.38
CA ARG A 316 -12.35 1.17 -21.71
C ARG A 316 -12.01 0.05 -22.67
N ALA A 317 -10.95 -0.68 -22.36
CA ALA A 317 -10.61 -1.91 -23.04
C ALA A 317 -11.75 -2.94 -22.94
N PRO A 318 -11.95 -3.79 -23.96
CA PRO A 318 -13.06 -4.74 -24.01
C PRO A 318 -13.06 -5.77 -22.88
N GLU A 319 -11.91 -6.04 -22.26
CA GLU A 319 -11.72 -6.94 -21.11
C GLU A 319 -12.40 -6.42 -19.84
N TYR A 320 -12.53 -5.09 -19.70
CA TYR A 320 -13.24 -4.44 -18.60
C TYR A 320 -14.75 -4.44 -18.85
N THR A 321 -15.37 -5.61 -18.77
CA THR A 321 -16.82 -5.75 -18.93
C THR A 321 -17.56 -5.36 -17.65
N TYR A 322 -18.82 -4.92 -17.78
CA TYR A 322 -19.67 -4.65 -16.62
C TYR A 322 -19.92 -5.93 -15.79
N THR A 323 -20.04 -7.09 -16.43
CA THR A 323 -20.13 -8.37 -15.73
C THR A 323 -18.87 -8.66 -14.91
N ASN A 324 -17.67 -8.44 -15.48
CA ASN A 324 -16.41 -8.60 -14.75
C ASN A 324 -16.30 -7.62 -13.57
N PHE A 325 -16.81 -6.40 -13.73
CA PHE A 325 -16.94 -5.44 -12.62
C PHE A 325 -17.81 -5.99 -11.49
N LEU A 326 -19.01 -6.50 -11.79
CA LEU A 326 -19.89 -7.08 -10.77
C LEU A 326 -19.29 -8.33 -10.11
N ARG A 327 -18.56 -9.16 -10.87
CA ARG A 327 -17.84 -10.33 -10.35
C ARG A 327 -16.72 -9.93 -9.38
N ALA A 328 -15.95 -8.89 -9.74
CA ALA A 328 -14.93 -8.34 -8.85
C ALA A 328 -15.55 -7.83 -7.53
N ILE A 329 -16.68 -7.11 -7.59
CA ILE A 329 -17.44 -6.70 -6.40
C ILE A 329 -17.92 -7.93 -5.60
N ALA A 330 -18.40 -8.96 -6.28
CA ALA A 330 -18.87 -10.18 -5.65
C ALA A 330 -17.76 -10.90 -4.86
N LYS A 331 -16.50 -10.83 -5.32
CA LYS A 331 -15.39 -11.49 -4.63
C LYS A 331 -15.16 -10.92 -3.22
N PHE A 332 -15.37 -9.62 -2.99
CA PHE A 332 -15.07 -8.95 -1.71
C PHE A 332 -16.33 -8.44 -1.01
N PRO A 333 -16.91 -9.17 -0.04
CA PRO A 333 -18.16 -8.80 0.63
C PRO A 333 -18.14 -7.42 1.31
N ALA A 334 -17.00 -7.02 1.86
CA ALA A 334 -16.85 -5.76 2.58
C ALA A 334 -16.89 -4.54 1.63
N PHE A 335 -16.43 -4.69 0.39
CA PHE A 335 -16.53 -3.60 -0.59
C PHE A 335 -17.98 -3.40 -1.00
N CYS A 336 -18.51 -2.19 -0.75
CA CYS A 336 -19.95 -1.91 -0.81
C CYS A 336 -20.79 -2.85 0.08
N GLY A 337 -20.23 -3.30 1.20
CA GLY A 337 -20.89 -4.14 2.18
C GLY A 337 -22.00 -3.42 2.95
N THR A 338 -22.67 -4.17 3.81
CA THR A 338 -23.75 -3.66 4.68
C THR A 338 -23.19 -3.34 6.05
N TYR A 339 -23.43 -2.11 6.50
CA TYR A 339 -23.04 -1.62 7.81
C TYR A 339 -24.22 -1.72 8.77
N ALA A 340 -24.11 -2.57 9.79
CA ALA A 340 -25.15 -2.82 10.78
C ALA A 340 -25.09 -1.86 11.99
N ASP A 341 -24.07 -1.01 12.04
CA ASP A 341 -23.76 -0.08 13.13
C ASP A 341 -24.40 1.32 12.98
N GLY A 342 -25.31 1.47 12.00
CA GLY A 342 -26.02 2.72 11.73
C GLY A 342 -25.36 3.62 10.70
N ARG A 343 -24.17 3.27 10.18
CA ARG A 343 -23.58 3.96 9.01
C ARG A 343 -24.42 3.72 7.75
N ASP A 344 -24.50 4.73 6.88
CA ASP A 344 -25.23 4.64 5.60
C ASP A 344 -24.40 3.85 4.58
N SER A 345 -24.80 2.58 4.38
CA SER A 345 -24.13 1.65 3.47
C SER A 345 -24.14 2.11 2.02
N ASP A 346 -25.21 2.76 1.58
CA ASP A 346 -25.33 3.22 0.19
C ASP A 346 -24.50 4.48 -0.03
N ALA A 347 -24.42 5.38 0.96
CA ALA A 347 -23.54 6.55 0.91
C ALA A 347 -22.06 6.14 0.91
N ILE A 348 -21.66 5.20 1.76
CA ILE A 348 -20.30 4.66 1.77
C ILE A 348 -19.99 3.96 0.45
N CYS A 349 -20.90 3.15 -0.09
CA CYS A 349 -20.69 2.50 -1.38
C CYS A 349 -20.53 3.52 -2.52
N ARG A 350 -21.36 4.57 -2.58
CA ARG A 350 -21.19 5.67 -3.55
C ARG A 350 -19.80 6.31 -3.44
N LYS A 351 -19.33 6.57 -2.22
CA LYS A 351 -18.01 7.18 -1.97
C LYS A 351 -16.85 6.24 -2.33
N ALA A 352 -16.97 4.95 -2.01
CA ALA A 352 -16.01 3.92 -2.38
C ALA A 352 -15.89 3.78 -3.91
N LEU A 353 -17.03 3.72 -4.61
CA LEU A 353 -17.06 3.69 -6.08
C LEU A 353 -16.44 4.95 -6.71
N ALA A 354 -16.78 6.14 -6.20
CA ALA A 354 -16.21 7.39 -6.69
C ALA A 354 -14.68 7.45 -6.52
N THR A 355 -14.20 7.03 -5.35
CA THR A 355 -12.77 6.97 -5.02
C THR A 355 -12.05 5.98 -5.93
N MET A 356 -12.57 4.77 -6.03
CA MET A 356 -12.02 3.70 -6.85
C MET A 356 -11.96 4.10 -8.33
N PHE A 357 -13.03 4.66 -8.89
CA PHE A 357 -13.09 5.08 -10.29
C PHE A 357 -12.13 6.24 -10.61
N ALA A 358 -11.95 7.18 -9.67
CA ALA A 358 -10.97 8.25 -9.81
C ALA A 358 -9.54 7.69 -9.89
N HIS A 359 -9.19 6.77 -9.01
CA HIS A 359 -7.88 6.12 -9.04
C HIS A 359 -7.69 5.25 -10.28
N PHE A 360 -8.68 4.44 -10.69
CA PHE A 360 -8.63 3.69 -11.95
C PHE A 360 -8.32 4.59 -13.13
N THR A 361 -8.96 5.76 -13.16
CA THR A 361 -8.77 6.72 -14.23
C THR A 361 -7.33 7.21 -14.27
N GLN A 362 -6.72 7.51 -13.11
CA GLN A 362 -5.30 7.89 -13.03
C GLN A 362 -4.34 6.75 -13.37
N GLU A 363 -4.64 5.50 -12.99
CA GLU A 363 -3.72 4.37 -13.22
C GLU A 363 -3.74 3.87 -14.67
N THR A 364 -4.91 3.89 -15.32
CA THR A 364 -5.14 3.16 -16.58
C THR A 364 -5.76 4.01 -17.67
N GLY A 365 -5.84 5.33 -17.45
CA GLY A 365 -6.57 6.22 -18.32
C GLY A 365 -5.79 6.69 -19.54
N GLY A 366 -6.52 7.20 -20.52
CA GLY A 366 -5.92 7.79 -21.73
C GLY A 366 -5.27 9.17 -21.50
N HIS A 367 -5.66 9.88 -20.43
CA HIS A 367 -5.13 11.21 -20.02
C HIS A 367 -4.96 12.24 -21.14
N THR A 368 -5.80 12.21 -22.17
CA THR A 368 -5.60 13.01 -23.37
C THR A 368 -6.70 14.02 -23.61
N ILE A 369 -6.31 15.27 -23.85
CA ILE A 369 -7.24 16.32 -24.28
C ILE A 369 -7.69 16.16 -25.75
N ALA A 370 -7.08 15.23 -26.49
CA ALA A 370 -7.38 15.00 -27.90
C ALA A 370 -8.71 14.23 -28.12
N TRP A 371 -9.23 13.58 -27.08
CA TRP A 371 -10.50 12.86 -27.15
C TRP A 371 -11.68 13.75 -26.78
N PRO A 372 -12.86 13.55 -27.38
CA PRO A 372 -14.06 14.32 -27.05
C PRO A 372 -14.59 14.00 -25.65
N GLU A 373 -14.25 12.83 -25.09
CA GLU A 373 -14.60 12.47 -23.72
C GLU A 373 -13.73 13.22 -22.71
N ALA A 374 -14.33 13.79 -21.66
CA ALA A 374 -13.59 14.43 -20.58
C ALA A 374 -12.60 13.44 -19.93
N GLN A 375 -11.43 13.91 -19.49
CA GLN A 375 -10.36 13.05 -18.95
C GLN A 375 -10.80 12.15 -17.78
N TRP A 376 -11.71 12.63 -16.92
CA TRP A 376 -12.26 11.81 -15.83
C TRP A 376 -13.08 10.59 -16.31
N ARG A 377 -13.49 10.56 -17.58
CA ARG A 377 -14.17 9.43 -18.24
C ARG A 377 -13.23 8.61 -19.12
N GLN A 378 -11.92 8.82 -19.03
CA GLN A 378 -10.94 8.11 -19.86
C GLN A 378 -10.29 6.94 -19.13
N GLY A 379 -10.82 6.48 -17.99
CA GLY A 379 -10.26 5.37 -17.25
C GLY A 379 -10.43 4.01 -17.92
N LEU A 380 -9.65 3.02 -17.47
CA LEU A 380 -9.70 1.62 -17.91
C LEU A 380 -9.34 1.43 -19.40
N VAL A 381 -8.55 2.33 -19.98
CA VAL A 381 -8.08 2.23 -21.36
C VAL A 381 -7.01 1.15 -21.51
N TYR A 382 -6.10 1.08 -20.53
CA TYR A 382 -4.99 0.12 -20.54
C TYR A 382 -5.28 -1.05 -19.58
N VAL A 383 -5.13 -2.26 -20.09
CA VAL A 383 -5.22 -3.50 -19.29
C VAL A 383 -3.84 -4.01 -18.91
N ARG A 384 -2.86 -3.80 -19.78
CA ARG A 384 -1.48 -4.25 -19.65
C ARG A 384 -0.58 -3.01 -19.70
N GLU A 385 0.51 -3.06 -18.95
CA GLU A 385 1.53 -2.02 -18.94
C GLU A 385 2.03 -1.75 -20.35
N LEU A 386 2.13 -0.46 -20.70
CA LEU A 386 2.57 -0.05 -22.03
C LEU A 386 4.02 -0.49 -22.26
N GLY A 387 4.27 -1.10 -23.42
CA GLY A 387 5.59 -1.61 -23.79
C GLY A 387 5.81 -3.09 -23.45
N TRP A 388 4.93 -3.72 -22.69
CA TRP A 388 5.02 -5.14 -22.32
C TRP A 388 4.09 -6.03 -23.13
N SER A 389 4.48 -7.29 -23.29
CA SER A 389 3.67 -8.34 -23.91
C SER A 389 3.73 -9.63 -23.07
N GLU A 390 2.73 -10.49 -23.23
CA GLU A 390 2.67 -11.77 -22.51
C GLU A 390 3.82 -12.74 -22.88
N ASP A 391 4.49 -12.50 -24.01
CA ASP A 391 5.61 -13.30 -24.48
C ASP A 391 6.98 -12.78 -23.99
N ALA A 392 7.00 -11.65 -23.27
CA ALA A 392 8.24 -11.03 -22.79
C ALA A 392 8.82 -11.81 -21.59
N PRO A 393 10.02 -12.39 -21.71
CA PRO A 393 10.66 -13.11 -20.62
C PRO A 393 11.50 -12.21 -19.72
N ASN A 394 11.80 -12.70 -18.51
CA ASN A 394 12.77 -12.12 -17.56
C ASN A 394 12.57 -10.60 -17.31
N GLY A 395 11.31 -10.17 -17.28
CA GLY A 395 10.97 -8.79 -16.95
C GLY A 395 10.78 -8.61 -15.45
N TYR A 396 9.63 -8.09 -15.05
CA TYR A 396 9.30 -7.86 -13.64
C TYR A 396 9.27 -9.18 -12.86
N GLY A 397 10.08 -9.29 -11.81
CA GLY A 397 10.06 -10.41 -10.87
C GLY A 397 11.37 -10.52 -10.07
N ILE A 398 11.26 -10.93 -8.82
CA ILE A 398 12.39 -11.41 -8.00
C ILE A 398 12.37 -12.94 -8.09
N CYS A 399 13.05 -13.47 -9.10
CA CYS A 399 12.91 -14.86 -9.52
C CYS A 399 14.05 -15.78 -9.08
N ASP A 400 15.00 -15.28 -8.29
CA ASP A 400 16.05 -16.11 -7.70
C ASP A 400 15.44 -17.00 -6.60
N PRO A 401 15.43 -18.34 -6.75
CA PRO A 401 14.90 -19.24 -5.73
C PRO A 401 15.68 -19.19 -4.41
N ALA A 402 16.90 -18.64 -4.39
CA ALA A 402 17.65 -18.44 -3.15
C ALA A 402 17.19 -17.18 -2.37
N SER A 403 16.43 -16.28 -3.01
CA SER A 403 15.77 -15.17 -2.33
C SER A 403 14.49 -15.67 -1.66
N TRP A 404 14.16 -15.12 -0.49
CA TRP A 404 12.92 -15.53 0.20
C TRP A 404 11.67 -15.22 -0.64
N GLN A 405 11.68 -14.16 -1.46
CA GLN A 405 10.55 -13.86 -2.36
C GLN A 405 10.44 -14.87 -3.50
N GLY A 406 11.56 -15.29 -4.08
CA GLY A 406 11.59 -16.29 -5.15
C GLY A 406 11.32 -17.71 -4.65
N ASP A 407 11.55 -17.98 -3.36
CA ASP A 407 11.15 -19.23 -2.70
C ASP A 407 9.66 -19.22 -2.33
N THR A 408 9.17 -18.13 -1.72
CA THR A 408 7.77 -17.99 -1.28
C THR A 408 6.80 -17.83 -2.46
N TRP A 409 7.19 -17.03 -3.45
CA TRP A 409 6.39 -16.73 -4.65
C TRP A 409 7.20 -16.99 -5.91
N PRO A 410 7.43 -18.27 -6.24
CA PRO A 410 8.33 -18.66 -7.31
C PRO A 410 7.85 -18.19 -8.66
N CYS A 411 8.75 -17.57 -9.41
CA CYS A 411 8.47 -17.20 -10.78
C CYS A 411 8.31 -18.46 -11.65
N ALA A 412 7.19 -18.56 -12.36
CA ALA A 412 7.00 -19.60 -13.34
C ALA A 412 7.89 -19.37 -14.56
N VAL A 413 8.30 -20.46 -15.21
CA VAL A 413 9.01 -20.42 -16.50
C VAL A 413 8.04 -20.61 -17.66
N PHE A 414 8.43 -20.16 -18.85
CA PHE A 414 7.69 -20.49 -20.06
C PHE A 414 7.78 -21.99 -20.36
N PRO A 415 6.68 -22.61 -20.83
CA PRO A 415 6.64 -24.04 -21.09
C PRO A 415 7.52 -24.40 -22.29
N GLN A 416 7.91 -25.67 -22.34
CA GLN A 416 8.65 -26.25 -23.47
C GLN A 416 7.90 -26.02 -24.78
N GLY A 417 8.63 -25.62 -25.82
CA GLY A 417 8.09 -25.27 -27.13
C GLY A 417 7.66 -23.80 -27.28
N HIS A 418 7.67 -23.02 -26.21
CA HIS A 418 7.58 -21.55 -26.29
C HIS A 418 8.92 -20.96 -26.78
N PRO A 419 8.94 -19.86 -27.56
CA PRO A 419 10.18 -19.20 -27.98
C PRO A 419 11.11 -18.80 -26.82
N ALA A 420 10.53 -18.53 -25.66
CA ALA A 420 11.24 -18.20 -24.42
C ALA A 420 11.28 -19.36 -23.40
N SER A 421 11.19 -20.62 -23.87
CA SER A 421 11.33 -21.84 -23.06
C SER A 421 12.40 -21.71 -21.97
N ASP A 422 12.08 -22.16 -20.76
CA ASP A 422 12.97 -22.20 -19.58
C ASP A 422 13.42 -20.82 -19.07
N GLN A 423 12.91 -19.72 -19.63
CA GLN A 423 13.06 -18.37 -19.09
C GLN A 423 11.87 -18.03 -18.19
N TYR A 424 12.07 -17.15 -17.22
CA TYR A 424 11.00 -16.71 -16.32
C TYR A 424 9.96 -15.86 -17.04
N LYS A 425 8.70 -16.02 -16.64
CA LYS A 425 7.62 -15.12 -17.05
C LYS A 425 7.80 -13.76 -16.40
N SER A 426 7.32 -12.72 -17.09
CA SER A 426 7.31 -11.35 -16.57
C SER A 426 5.98 -11.01 -15.87
N TYR A 427 6.09 -10.51 -14.65
CA TYR A 427 4.99 -10.04 -13.80
C TYR A 427 4.77 -8.53 -13.95
N PHE A 428 4.76 -8.01 -15.18
CA PHE A 428 4.50 -6.60 -15.48
C PHE A 428 3.04 -6.21 -15.15
N GLY A 429 2.76 -4.91 -15.14
CA GLY A 429 1.48 -4.34 -14.74
C GLY A 429 0.27 -4.90 -15.49
N ARG A 430 -0.70 -5.48 -14.77
CA ARG A 430 -2.00 -5.90 -15.34
C ARG A 430 -3.20 -5.41 -14.52
N GLY A 431 -4.32 -5.23 -15.22
CA GLY A 431 -5.61 -4.82 -14.64
C GLY A 431 -5.65 -3.37 -14.16
N ALA A 432 -6.76 -3.02 -13.50
CA ALA A 432 -7.13 -1.66 -13.12
C ALA A 432 -6.19 -1.06 -12.05
N LYS A 433 -5.46 -1.91 -11.32
CA LYS A 433 -4.43 -1.51 -10.34
C LYS A 433 -3.00 -1.50 -10.91
N GLN A 434 -2.81 -2.04 -12.12
CA GLN A 434 -1.50 -2.37 -12.68
C GLN A 434 -0.69 -3.20 -11.68
N LEU A 435 -1.21 -4.38 -11.31
CA LEU A 435 -0.54 -5.31 -10.40
C LEU A 435 0.78 -5.79 -11.04
N SER A 436 1.89 -5.68 -10.31
CA SER A 436 3.23 -6.00 -10.80
C SER A 436 4.06 -6.76 -9.76
N TYR A 437 5.07 -7.52 -10.20
CA TYR A 437 5.97 -8.38 -9.42
C TYR A 437 5.35 -9.65 -8.81
N ASN A 438 6.12 -10.73 -8.79
CA ASN A 438 5.72 -12.04 -8.24
C ASN A 438 5.23 -11.97 -6.78
N TYR A 439 5.87 -11.17 -5.94
CA TYR A 439 5.49 -11.00 -4.53
C TYR A 439 4.19 -10.21 -4.30
N ASN A 440 3.58 -9.65 -5.35
CA ASN A 440 2.21 -9.13 -5.32
C ASN A 440 1.23 -10.08 -6.03
N TYR A 441 1.67 -10.74 -7.11
CA TYR A 441 0.88 -11.77 -7.80
C TYR A 441 0.60 -12.97 -6.90
N GLY A 442 1.56 -13.41 -6.09
CA GLY A 442 1.43 -14.54 -5.17
C GLY A 442 0.35 -14.31 -4.11
N PRO A 443 0.44 -13.27 -3.26
CA PRO A 443 -0.61 -12.97 -2.28
C PRO A 443 -1.97 -12.67 -2.91
N PHE A 444 -2.01 -12.06 -4.10
CA PHE A 444 -3.26 -11.90 -4.83
C PHE A 444 -3.82 -13.25 -5.29
N SER A 445 -2.98 -14.16 -5.79
CA SER A 445 -3.37 -15.52 -6.15
C SER A 445 -3.91 -16.28 -4.95
N GLU A 446 -3.25 -16.17 -3.80
CA GLU A 446 -3.70 -16.74 -2.54
C GLU A 446 -5.09 -16.24 -2.16
N ALA A 447 -5.31 -14.92 -2.19
CA ALA A 447 -6.62 -14.36 -1.88
C ALA A 447 -7.72 -14.81 -2.86
N MET A 448 -7.37 -15.06 -4.12
CA MET A 448 -8.32 -15.44 -5.16
C MET A 448 -8.61 -16.94 -5.21
N PHE A 449 -7.62 -17.77 -4.90
CA PHE A 449 -7.62 -19.22 -5.17
C PHE A 449 -7.23 -20.10 -3.98
N GLY A 450 -6.71 -19.53 -2.88
CA GLY A 450 -6.08 -20.29 -1.80
C GLY A 450 -4.78 -20.99 -2.26
N ASP A 451 -4.17 -20.46 -3.32
CA ASP A 451 -2.97 -21.01 -3.93
C ASP A 451 -2.16 -19.88 -4.59
N VAL A 452 -0.95 -19.65 -4.08
CA VAL A 452 -0.01 -18.65 -4.61
C VAL A 452 0.39 -18.88 -6.07
N THR A 453 0.34 -20.12 -6.57
CA THR A 453 0.93 -20.51 -7.86
C THR A 453 0.06 -20.19 -9.05
N VAL A 454 -1.28 -20.16 -8.91
CA VAL A 454 -2.22 -20.03 -10.04
C VAL A 454 -1.90 -18.79 -10.91
N LEU A 455 -1.73 -17.63 -10.29
CA LEU A 455 -1.40 -16.40 -11.02
C LEU A 455 0.10 -16.20 -11.25
N LEU A 456 0.95 -16.97 -10.56
CA LEU A 456 2.37 -17.04 -10.91
C LEU A 456 2.57 -17.82 -12.21
N GLU A 457 1.83 -18.90 -12.40
CA GLU A 457 1.83 -19.71 -13.62
C GLU A 457 1.05 -19.07 -14.76
N GLN A 458 -0.08 -18.41 -14.47
CA GLN A 458 -0.95 -17.80 -15.49
C GLN A 458 -1.21 -16.30 -15.20
N PRO A 459 -0.17 -15.44 -15.23
CA PRO A 459 -0.31 -14.03 -14.87
C PRO A 459 -1.25 -13.26 -15.81
N ASN A 460 -1.44 -13.73 -17.04
CA ASN A 460 -2.36 -13.14 -18.01
C ASN A 460 -3.84 -13.18 -17.54
N LEU A 461 -4.21 -14.10 -16.64
CA LEU A 461 -5.57 -14.16 -16.10
C LEU A 461 -5.97 -12.85 -15.40
N VAL A 462 -5.01 -12.13 -14.82
CA VAL A 462 -5.22 -10.81 -14.23
C VAL A 462 -5.66 -9.77 -15.27
N ALA A 463 -5.30 -9.92 -16.54
CA ALA A 463 -5.76 -9.03 -17.60
C ALA A 463 -7.08 -9.50 -18.22
N ASP A 464 -7.23 -10.81 -18.43
CA ASP A 464 -8.24 -11.37 -19.34
C ASP A 464 -9.57 -11.73 -18.65
N THR A 465 -9.60 -11.76 -17.31
CA THR A 465 -10.77 -12.20 -16.53
C THR A 465 -11.29 -11.11 -15.59
N TRP A 466 -12.28 -11.40 -14.74
CA TRP A 466 -12.76 -10.48 -13.71
C TRP A 466 -11.67 -10.06 -12.70
N LEU A 467 -10.56 -10.79 -12.66
CA LEU A 467 -9.36 -10.44 -11.91
C LEU A 467 -8.80 -9.06 -12.28
N ASN A 468 -9.09 -8.56 -13.48
CA ASN A 468 -8.63 -7.24 -13.93
C ASN A 468 -9.19 -6.08 -13.10
N LEU A 469 -10.37 -6.26 -12.51
CA LEU A 469 -10.98 -5.28 -11.60
C LEU A 469 -10.82 -5.71 -10.14
N ALA A 470 -10.78 -7.03 -9.88
CA ALA A 470 -10.58 -7.53 -8.53
C ALA A 470 -9.20 -7.21 -7.97
N SER A 471 -8.15 -7.10 -8.80
CA SER A 471 -6.82 -6.68 -8.32
C SER A 471 -6.84 -5.30 -7.68
N ALA A 472 -7.73 -4.41 -8.15
CA ALA A 472 -7.86 -3.09 -7.60
C ALA A 472 -8.76 -3.04 -6.36
N ILE A 473 -9.81 -3.87 -6.29
CA ILE A 473 -10.59 -4.02 -5.04
C ILE A 473 -9.75 -4.71 -3.97
N PHE A 474 -8.93 -5.69 -4.33
CA PHE A 474 -7.96 -6.33 -3.43
C PHE A 474 -7.07 -5.26 -2.78
N PHE A 475 -6.38 -4.44 -3.59
CA PHE A 475 -5.58 -3.34 -3.08
C PHE A 475 -6.39 -2.35 -2.22
N TYR A 476 -7.67 -2.15 -2.54
CA TYR A 476 -8.54 -1.23 -1.82
C TYR A 476 -8.84 -1.71 -0.38
N VAL A 477 -9.07 -3.02 -0.21
CA VAL A 477 -9.49 -3.61 1.08
C VAL A 477 -8.33 -4.18 1.88
N TYR A 478 -7.23 -4.55 1.21
CA TYR A 478 -6.07 -5.18 1.82
C TYR A 478 -5.07 -4.11 2.33
N PRO A 479 -4.71 -4.09 3.62
CA PRO A 479 -3.78 -3.11 4.15
C PRO A 479 -2.35 -3.38 3.69
N GLN A 480 -1.54 -2.31 3.61
CA GLN A 480 -0.11 -2.40 3.31
C GLN A 480 0.64 -1.65 4.40
N PRO A 481 0.94 -2.32 5.53
CA PRO A 481 1.50 -1.64 6.69
C PRO A 481 2.76 -0.87 6.33
N PRO A 482 2.96 0.33 6.89
CA PRO A 482 2.16 0.96 7.95
C PRO A 482 0.82 1.61 7.50
N LYS A 483 0.46 1.50 6.22
CA LYS A 483 -0.74 2.13 5.68
C LYS A 483 -2.00 1.32 6.03
N PRO A 484 -3.10 1.96 6.48
CA PRO A 484 -4.40 1.30 6.57
C PRO A 484 -4.90 0.94 5.15
N SER A 485 -5.93 0.10 5.07
CA SER A 485 -6.64 -0.11 3.82
C SER A 485 -7.39 1.17 3.40
N MET A 486 -7.57 1.37 2.10
CA MET A 486 -8.37 2.49 1.60
C MET A 486 -9.83 2.40 2.07
N LEU A 487 -10.35 1.18 2.26
CA LEU A 487 -11.69 0.98 2.80
C LEU A 487 -11.82 1.56 4.21
N HIS A 488 -10.91 1.22 5.13
CA HIS A 488 -10.96 1.73 6.50
C HIS A 488 -10.73 3.23 6.56
N ALA A 489 -9.87 3.76 5.69
CA ALA A 489 -9.65 5.19 5.58
C ALA A 489 -10.89 5.96 5.09
N LEU A 490 -11.75 5.30 4.29
CA LEU A 490 -12.93 5.92 3.69
C LEU A 490 -14.20 5.74 4.53
N ASP A 491 -14.41 4.57 5.12
CA ASP A 491 -15.66 4.22 5.80
C ASP A 491 -15.70 4.69 7.26
N GLY A 492 -14.61 5.30 7.74
CA GLY A 492 -14.48 5.87 9.08
C GLY A 492 -14.06 4.88 10.15
N THR A 493 -13.73 3.64 9.78
CA THR A 493 -13.22 2.63 10.73
C THR A 493 -11.80 2.97 11.18
N TRP A 494 -10.97 3.53 10.28
CA TRP A 494 -9.70 4.12 10.68
C TRP A 494 -9.93 5.49 11.34
N VAL A 495 -9.48 5.60 12.60
CA VAL A 495 -9.52 6.85 13.37
C VAL A 495 -8.07 7.30 13.60
N PRO A 496 -7.60 8.36 12.91
CA PRO A 496 -6.22 8.86 13.06
C PRO A 496 -5.89 9.21 14.51
N ASN A 497 -4.70 8.83 14.96
CA ASN A 497 -4.18 9.24 16.26
C ASN A 497 -3.47 10.61 16.16
N ALA A 498 -2.93 11.11 17.28
CA ALA A 498 -2.24 12.40 17.30
C ALA A 498 -1.01 12.45 16.36
N HIS A 499 -0.35 11.31 16.13
CA HIS A 499 0.79 11.21 15.22
C HIS A 499 0.35 11.30 13.75
N ASP A 500 -0.69 10.56 13.38
CA ASP A 500 -1.30 10.66 12.05
C ASP A 500 -1.72 12.10 11.73
N LEU A 501 -2.43 12.75 12.67
CA LEU A 501 -2.88 14.14 12.53
C LEU A 501 -1.71 15.13 12.43
N ALA A 502 -0.64 14.95 13.20
CA ALA A 502 0.57 15.76 13.10
C ALA A 502 1.26 15.61 11.73
N GLY A 503 1.12 14.43 11.11
CA GLY A 503 1.54 14.17 9.74
C GLY A 503 0.57 14.67 8.66
N GLY A 504 -0.55 15.31 9.03
CA GLY A 504 -1.59 15.73 8.10
C GLY A 504 -2.40 14.57 7.49
N LEU A 505 -2.30 13.37 8.07
CA LEU A 505 -3.02 12.17 7.63
C LEU A 505 -4.43 12.18 8.23
N GLU A 506 -5.33 12.90 7.57
CA GLU A 506 -6.74 13.04 7.96
C GLU A 506 -7.69 12.26 7.03
N PRO A 507 -8.90 11.90 7.48
CA PRO A 507 -9.87 11.20 6.64
C PRO A 507 -10.31 12.08 5.46
N GLY A 508 -10.24 11.53 4.25
CA GLY A 508 -10.58 12.25 3.02
C GLY A 508 -10.10 11.51 1.78
N PHE A 509 -10.30 12.08 0.59
CA PHE A 509 -9.77 11.51 -0.65
C PHE A 509 -8.24 11.66 -0.76
N GLY A 510 -7.65 12.67 -0.11
CA GLY A 510 -6.22 12.89 -0.11
C GLY A 510 -5.42 11.71 0.44
N VAL A 511 -5.87 11.17 1.58
CA VAL A 511 -5.19 10.04 2.23
C VAL A 511 -5.23 8.77 1.38
N THR A 512 -6.23 8.60 0.52
CA THR A 512 -6.29 7.45 -0.38
C THR A 512 -5.26 7.56 -1.52
N THR A 513 -4.94 8.78 -1.95
CA THR A 513 -3.77 9.05 -2.82
C THR A 513 -2.47 8.74 -2.10
N GLN A 514 -2.35 9.12 -0.81
CA GLN A 514 -1.18 8.81 0.01
C GLN A 514 -0.96 7.31 0.18
N ILE A 515 -2.03 6.53 0.37
CA ILE A 515 -1.98 5.07 0.45
C ILE A 515 -1.46 4.48 -0.87
N ILE A 516 -2.02 4.91 -2.01
CA ILE A 516 -1.68 4.37 -3.33
C ILE A 516 -0.24 4.70 -3.75
N ASN A 517 0.14 5.98 -3.72
CA ASN A 517 1.41 6.42 -4.29
C ASN A 517 2.02 7.63 -3.58
N GLY A 518 1.84 7.71 -2.26
CA GLY A 518 2.29 8.83 -1.44
C GLY A 518 3.78 9.13 -1.48
N GLY A 519 4.61 8.11 -1.73
CA GLY A 519 6.05 8.27 -1.88
C GLY A 519 6.45 9.17 -3.06
N VAL A 520 5.58 9.29 -4.07
CA VAL A 520 5.80 10.02 -5.33
C VAL A 520 4.90 11.24 -5.47
N GLU A 521 3.63 11.15 -5.03
CA GLU A 521 2.61 12.15 -5.34
C GLU A 521 2.36 13.17 -4.23
N CYS A 522 2.94 12.98 -3.03
CA CYS A 522 2.54 13.69 -1.81
C CYS A 522 3.73 14.17 -0.97
N GLY A 523 3.44 14.89 0.12
CA GLY A 523 4.45 15.39 1.07
C GLY A 523 5.12 16.72 0.71
N GLY A 524 5.04 17.14 -0.55
CA GLY A 524 5.47 18.47 -0.98
C GLY A 524 4.48 19.58 -0.59
N PRO A 525 4.91 20.86 -0.60
CA PRO A 525 4.05 22.00 -0.27
C PRO A 525 2.96 22.30 -1.32
N THR A 526 3.06 21.68 -2.49
CA THR A 526 2.14 21.84 -3.62
C THR A 526 1.66 20.48 -4.10
N GLU A 527 0.42 20.40 -4.58
CA GLU A 527 -0.10 19.17 -5.17
C GLU A 527 0.68 18.77 -6.42
N HIS A 528 1.03 17.49 -6.50
CA HIS A 528 1.61 16.92 -7.70
C HIS A 528 0.55 16.81 -8.81
N GLY A 529 0.95 16.90 -10.08
CA GLY A 529 0.00 16.90 -11.21
C GLY A 529 -0.92 15.67 -11.24
N GLN A 530 -0.40 14.51 -10.89
CA GLN A 530 -1.13 13.24 -10.74
C GLN A 530 -2.18 13.33 -9.61
N SER A 531 -1.82 13.90 -8.46
CA SER A 531 -2.77 14.17 -7.37
C SER A 531 -3.88 15.13 -7.82
N VAL A 532 -3.53 16.21 -8.53
CA VAL A 532 -4.52 17.15 -9.11
C VAL A 532 -5.49 16.42 -10.04
N ASN A 533 -4.99 15.56 -10.93
CA ASN A 533 -5.85 14.74 -11.80
C ASN A 533 -6.79 13.84 -10.99
N ARG A 534 -6.29 13.14 -9.97
CA ARG A 534 -7.10 12.29 -9.08
C ARG A 534 -8.21 13.10 -8.42
N ILE A 535 -7.90 14.29 -7.89
CA ILE A 535 -8.87 15.20 -7.27
C ILE A 535 -9.95 15.60 -8.28
N GLU A 536 -9.56 15.98 -9.50
CA GLU A 536 -10.51 16.35 -10.55
C GLU A 536 -11.42 15.17 -10.94
N TYR A 537 -10.87 13.98 -11.06
CA TYR A 537 -11.63 12.78 -11.39
C TYR A 537 -12.60 12.43 -10.26
N TYR A 538 -12.13 12.47 -9.02
CA TYR A 538 -12.94 12.24 -7.84
C TYR A 538 -14.10 13.23 -7.73
N ARG A 539 -13.87 14.53 -7.93
CA ARG A 539 -14.94 15.54 -7.90
C ARG A 539 -16.04 15.26 -8.93
N ASN A 540 -15.67 14.80 -10.13
CA ASN A 540 -16.65 14.48 -11.16
C ASN A 540 -17.40 13.17 -10.86
N PHE A 541 -16.71 12.11 -10.45
CA PHE A 541 -17.38 10.87 -10.04
C PHE A 541 -18.27 11.07 -8.82
N ALA A 542 -17.82 11.83 -7.82
CA ALA A 542 -18.59 12.20 -6.65
C ALA A 542 -19.90 12.92 -7.05
N ARG A 543 -19.83 13.86 -8.00
CA ARG A 543 -21.03 14.53 -8.53
C ARG A 543 -22.00 13.54 -9.20
N GLU A 544 -21.50 12.71 -10.10
CA GLU A 544 -22.33 11.75 -10.85
C GLU A 544 -22.95 10.66 -9.96
N LEU A 545 -22.20 10.25 -8.94
CA LEU A 545 -22.61 9.24 -7.97
C LEU A 545 -23.34 9.84 -6.77
N GLN A 546 -23.54 11.16 -6.70
CA GLN A 546 -24.23 11.84 -5.60
C GLN A 546 -23.55 11.66 -4.24
N VAL A 547 -22.22 11.70 -4.23
CA VAL A 547 -21.40 11.76 -3.01
C VAL A 547 -21.31 13.22 -2.57
N PRO A 548 -21.77 13.57 -1.36
CA PRO A 548 -21.55 14.90 -0.79
C PRO A 548 -20.06 15.12 -0.54
N LEU A 549 -19.53 16.24 -1.02
CA LEU A 549 -18.18 16.69 -0.69
C LEU A 549 -18.29 17.76 0.40
N ALA A 550 -17.88 17.41 1.61
CA ALA A 550 -17.86 18.37 2.70
C ALA A 550 -16.80 19.45 2.41
N ALA A 551 -17.08 20.70 2.78
CA ALA A 551 -16.10 21.79 2.60
C ALA A 551 -14.81 21.55 3.40
N SER A 552 -14.90 20.75 4.47
CA SER A 552 -13.77 20.32 5.31
C SER A 552 -13.06 19.07 4.81
N GLU A 553 -13.53 18.42 3.74
CA GLU A 553 -12.90 17.19 3.26
C GLU A 553 -11.57 17.49 2.57
N VAL A 554 -10.50 16.85 3.06
CA VAL A 554 -9.17 16.97 2.47
C VAL A 554 -9.10 16.08 1.22
N LEU A 555 -9.08 16.73 0.05
CA LEU A 555 -9.07 16.03 -1.24
C LEU A 555 -7.66 15.75 -1.78
N GLY A 556 -6.70 16.63 -1.49
CA GLY A 556 -5.32 16.48 -1.95
C GLY A 556 -4.41 15.92 -0.87
N CYS A 557 -3.15 15.67 -1.23
CA CYS A 557 -2.16 15.09 -0.32
C CYS A 557 -0.88 15.94 -0.18
N ALA A 558 -0.92 17.20 -0.62
CA ALA A 558 0.13 18.16 -0.31
C ALA A 558 0.29 18.27 1.22
N ASN A 559 1.55 18.35 1.66
CA ASN A 559 1.96 18.38 3.07
C ASN A 559 1.68 17.11 3.89
N MET A 560 1.03 16.07 3.34
CA MET A 560 0.86 14.80 4.04
C MET A 560 2.20 14.08 4.19
N GLN A 561 2.62 13.80 5.43
CA GLN A 561 3.78 12.97 5.72
C GLN A 561 3.50 11.51 5.33
N ARG A 562 4.57 10.73 5.13
CA ARG A 562 4.46 9.29 4.88
C ARG A 562 3.87 8.60 6.12
N PHE A 563 3.07 7.55 5.89
CA PHE A 563 2.66 6.66 6.97
C PHE A 563 3.90 6.00 7.58
N ASP A 564 3.89 5.84 8.91
CA ASP A 564 4.89 5.10 9.66
C ASP A 564 4.23 4.24 10.76
N THR A 565 5.04 3.45 11.47
CA THR A 565 4.57 2.45 12.44
C THR A 565 3.95 3.05 13.72
N GLN A 566 4.02 4.36 13.93
CA GLN A 566 3.34 5.04 15.05
C GLN A 566 1.88 5.41 14.71
N GLY A 567 1.48 5.28 13.44
CA GLY A 567 0.12 5.55 12.99
C GLY A 567 -0.89 4.54 13.53
N SER A 568 -2.12 5.00 13.78
CA SER A 568 -3.22 4.16 14.28
C SER A 568 -3.66 3.07 13.29
N GLY A 569 -3.37 3.27 12.00
CA GLY A 569 -3.63 2.30 10.94
C GLY A 569 -2.50 1.29 10.72
N ALA A 570 -1.38 1.41 11.45
CA ALA A 570 -0.22 0.54 11.32
C ALA A 570 -0.49 -0.80 12.01
N LEU A 571 -1.18 -1.71 11.31
CA LEU A 571 -1.37 -3.08 11.75
C LEU A 571 -0.19 -3.93 11.29
N ALA A 572 0.51 -4.61 12.18
CA ALA A 572 1.48 -5.63 11.79
C ALA A 572 0.73 -6.90 11.31
N ILE A 573 1.05 -7.40 10.12
CA ILE A 573 0.27 -8.47 9.44
C ILE A 573 1.11 -9.65 8.98
N ASN A 574 2.42 -9.66 9.24
CA ASN A 574 3.31 -10.75 8.85
C ASN A 574 4.01 -11.32 10.07
N TRP A 575 4.38 -12.60 10.03
CA TRP A 575 5.15 -13.24 11.09
C TRP A 575 6.66 -13.20 10.77
N GLU A 576 7.46 -12.97 11.81
CA GLU A 576 8.92 -13.00 11.77
C GLU A 576 9.47 -13.63 13.04
N GLN A 577 10.70 -14.14 12.99
CA GLN A 577 11.43 -14.57 14.19
C GLN A 577 11.39 -13.53 15.33
N ASP A 578 11.00 -13.98 16.52
CA ASP A 578 11.17 -13.21 17.76
C ASP A 578 12.56 -13.50 18.35
N TRP A 579 13.45 -12.52 18.26
CA TRP A 579 14.81 -12.62 18.80
C TRP A 579 14.86 -12.57 20.33
N THR A 580 13.75 -12.23 20.99
CA THR A 580 13.64 -12.08 22.44
C THR A 580 13.02 -13.30 23.12
N SER A 581 12.32 -14.15 22.37
CA SER A 581 11.63 -15.34 22.87
C SER A 581 12.09 -16.60 22.15
N PRO A 582 12.47 -17.68 22.87
CA PRO A 582 12.90 -18.92 22.22
C PRO A 582 11.73 -19.59 21.48
N ASN A 583 11.99 -20.08 20.26
CA ASN A 583 11.02 -20.82 19.43
C ASN A 583 9.70 -20.08 19.18
N ALA A 584 9.75 -18.76 19.05
CA ALA A 584 8.57 -17.93 18.84
C ALA A 584 8.74 -17.00 17.64
N CYS A 585 7.61 -16.67 17.02
CA CYS A 585 7.53 -15.59 16.06
C CYS A 585 6.74 -14.41 16.65
N GLN A 586 6.84 -13.25 16.00
CA GLN A 586 6.14 -12.03 16.36
C GLN A 586 5.54 -11.37 15.12
N LEU A 587 4.56 -10.49 15.33
CA LEU A 587 3.98 -9.69 14.25
C LEU A 587 4.94 -8.56 13.85
N VAL A 588 5.15 -8.41 12.54
CA VAL A 588 5.91 -7.31 11.93
C VAL A 588 5.12 -6.64 10.80
N SER A 589 5.49 -5.39 10.49
CA SER A 589 4.83 -4.56 9.48
C SER A 589 5.41 -4.72 8.06
N TYR A 590 6.61 -5.27 7.93
CA TYR A 590 7.20 -5.56 6.61
C TYR A 590 6.79 -6.94 6.12
N GLN A 591 6.79 -7.13 4.80
CA GLN A 591 6.38 -8.37 4.16
C GLN A 591 7.39 -9.48 4.46
N THR A 592 6.90 -10.66 4.84
CA THR A 592 7.69 -11.88 5.05
C THR A 592 7.01 -13.04 4.31
N PRO A 593 7.59 -14.27 4.31
CA PRO A 593 6.92 -15.46 3.80
C PRO A 593 5.62 -15.85 4.52
N PHE A 594 5.39 -15.33 5.73
CA PHE A 594 4.38 -15.82 6.66
C PHE A 594 3.36 -14.72 6.98
N SER A 595 2.09 -14.99 6.71
CA SER A 595 1.01 -14.01 6.84
C SER A 595 0.16 -14.28 8.07
N ALA A 596 -0.15 -13.25 8.86
CA ALA A 596 -1.10 -13.33 9.97
C ALA A 596 -2.56 -13.52 9.52
N PHE A 597 -2.81 -13.48 8.21
CA PHE A 597 -4.11 -13.75 7.61
C PHE A 597 -4.32 -15.20 7.18
N LEU A 598 -3.28 -16.03 7.21
CA LEU A 598 -3.37 -17.46 6.89
C LEU A 598 -3.28 -18.25 8.20
N ASP A 599 -4.31 -19.03 8.51
CA ASP A 599 -4.31 -19.85 9.71
C ASP A 599 -3.19 -20.90 9.65
N GLY A 600 -2.40 -21.02 10.72
CA GLY A 600 -1.26 -21.94 10.81
C GLY A 600 0.07 -21.36 10.31
N ASP A 601 0.08 -20.15 9.72
CA ASP A 601 1.34 -19.55 9.25
C ASP A 601 2.27 -19.14 10.41
N TYR A 602 1.74 -18.90 11.61
CA TYR A 602 2.57 -18.77 12.80
C TYR A 602 3.41 -20.02 13.06
N ALA A 603 2.80 -21.21 12.98
CA ALA A 603 3.50 -22.48 13.17
C ALA A 603 4.56 -22.71 12.08
N ARG A 604 4.24 -22.36 10.82
CA ARG A 604 5.20 -22.40 9.70
C ARG A 604 6.36 -21.43 9.90
N CYS A 605 6.12 -20.25 10.45
CA CYS A 605 7.18 -19.30 10.82
C CYS A 605 8.12 -19.93 11.86
N VAL A 606 7.56 -20.53 12.92
CA VAL A 606 8.36 -21.18 13.96
C VAL A 606 9.18 -22.35 13.38
N GLU A 607 8.56 -23.22 12.56
CA GLU A 607 9.27 -24.31 11.89
C GLU A 607 10.39 -23.81 10.96
N SER A 608 10.20 -22.65 10.31
CA SER A 608 11.18 -22.09 9.39
C SER A 608 12.43 -21.53 10.07
N PHE A 609 12.31 -20.98 11.28
CA PHE A 609 13.42 -20.29 11.95
C PHE A 609 14.09 -21.12 13.05
N PHE A 610 13.42 -22.17 13.53
CA PHE A 610 13.88 -22.94 14.69
C PHE A 610 13.94 -24.43 14.38
N ASP A 611 14.94 -25.13 14.91
CA ASP A 611 15.07 -26.59 14.83
C ASP A 611 14.09 -27.25 15.83
N VAL A 612 12.81 -27.18 15.50
CA VAL A 612 11.71 -27.75 16.26
C VAL A 612 11.03 -28.87 15.49
N THR A 613 10.51 -29.86 16.23
CA THR A 613 9.61 -30.87 15.68
C THR A 613 8.21 -30.54 16.14
N ILE A 614 7.32 -30.16 15.23
CA ILE A 614 5.91 -29.92 15.57
C ILE A 614 5.22 -31.28 15.74
N LEU A 615 4.72 -31.53 16.94
CA LEU A 615 3.87 -32.68 17.24
C LEU A 615 2.42 -32.29 16.98
N ASP A 616 1.79 -32.95 16.00
CA ASP A 616 0.35 -32.85 15.82
C ASP A 616 -0.37 -33.61 16.95
N ASP A 617 -0.90 -32.84 17.90
CA ASP A 617 -1.61 -33.32 19.08
C ASP A 617 -3.13 -33.06 19.00
N LEU A 618 -3.63 -32.74 17.80
CA LEU A 618 -5.05 -32.43 17.56
C LEU A 618 -5.92 -33.66 17.24
N ASP A 619 -5.28 -34.84 17.06
CA ASP A 619 -5.91 -36.12 16.66
C ASP A 619 -6.41 -37.01 17.82
#